data_AF-A0A0L7REV2-F1
#
_entry.id   AF-A0A0L7REV2-F1
#
_cell.length_a   1.000
_cell.length_b   1.000
_cell.length_c   1.000
_cell.angle_alpha   90.00
_cell.angle_beta   90.00
_cell.angle_gamma   90.00
#
_symmetry.space_group_name_H-M   'P 1'
#
loop_
_entity.id
_entity.type
_entity.pdbx_description
1 polymer ?
#
loop_
_entity_poly.entity_id
_entity_poly.type
_entity_poly.pdbx_seq_one_letter_code
_entity_poly.pdbx_strand_id
1 'polypeptide(L)'
;MHKKLFVEQASLVNRKGPILLHDNVSQFTIWEIHELGYETLKHLPYSPDLSPTDYHFFKHFENSSREKIFRNKEDAVNTFVKFINS
;
A
#
# COMPACT_ATOMS: atom_id res chain seq x y z
N MET A 1 10.71 5.00 30.22
CA MET A 1 10.83 4.91 28.75
C MET A 1 9.45 4.58 28.15
N HIS A 2 9.01 5.39 27.19
CA HIS A 2 7.86 5.19 26.27
C HIS A 2 6.43 4.93 26.78
N LYS A 3 6.00 5.52 27.90
CA LYS A 3 4.56 5.50 28.29
C LYS A 3 3.63 6.06 27.21
N LYS A 4 4.10 7.03 26.41
CA LYS A 4 3.32 7.66 25.33
C LYS A 4 3.09 6.72 24.13
N LEU A 5 4.02 5.82 23.83
CA LEU A 5 3.85 4.86 22.74
C LEU A 5 2.75 3.84 23.03
N PHE A 6 2.61 3.40 24.28
CA PHE A 6 1.54 2.47 24.68
C PHE A 6 0.14 3.07 24.54
N VAL A 7 -0.01 4.36 24.85
CA VAL A 7 -1.30 5.08 24.71
C VAL A 7 -1.67 5.26 23.23
N GLU A 8 -0.71 5.66 22.39
CA GLU A 8 -0.89 5.81 20.93
C GLU A 8 -1.12 4.45 20.24
N GLN A 9 -0.49 3.38 20.72
CA GLN A 9 -0.78 2.02 20.23
C GLN A 9 -2.20 1.60 20.58
N ALA A 10 -2.68 1.88 21.79
CA ALA A 10 -4.04 1.53 22.18
C ALA A 10 -5.10 2.28 21.35
N SER A 11 -4.87 3.55 20.98
CA SER A 11 -5.78 4.29 20.11
C SER A 11 -5.79 3.76 18.67
N LEU A 12 -4.63 3.33 18.15
CA LEU A 12 -4.54 2.68 16.83
C LEU A 12 -5.19 1.29 16.82
N VAL A 13 -5.01 0.48 17.86
CA VAL A 13 -5.54 -0.89 17.92
C VAL A 13 -7.06 -0.91 18.13
N ASN A 14 -7.62 0.08 18.83
CA ASN A 14 -9.06 0.19 19.06
C ASN A 14 -9.80 1.07 18.04
N ARG A 15 -9.09 1.56 17.02
CA ARG A 15 -9.67 2.40 15.98
C ARG A 15 -10.68 1.60 15.15
N LYS A 16 -11.79 2.25 14.81
CA LYS A 16 -12.76 1.75 13.83
C LYS A 16 -12.50 2.39 12.47
N GLY A 17 -12.55 1.58 11.41
CA GLY A 17 -12.41 2.05 10.03
C GLY A 17 -10.98 1.93 9.47
N PRO A 18 -10.86 1.79 8.14
CA PRO A 18 -9.58 1.57 7.47
C PRO A 18 -8.68 2.81 7.57
N ILE A 19 -7.37 2.59 7.59
CA ILE A 19 -6.35 3.63 7.38
C ILE A 19 -5.78 3.42 5.99
N LEU A 20 -5.83 4.47 5.17
CA LEU A 20 -5.20 4.42 3.87
C LEU A 20 -3.72 4.81 4.00
N LEU A 21 -2.84 3.89 3.65
CA LEU A 21 -1.43 4.18 3.40
C LEU A 21 -1.24 4.39 1.90
N HIS A 22 -0.69 5.54 1.53
CA HIS A 22 -0.38 5.87 0.15
C HIS A 22 0.96 6.60 0.08
N ASP A 23 1.56 6.57 -1.11
CA ASP A 23 2.81 7.28 -1.39
C ASP A 23 2.61 8.80 -1.50
N ASN A 24 3.63 9.57 -1.86
CA ASN A 24 3.47 11.02 -2.03
C ASN A 24 2.56 11.36 -3.23
N VAL A 25 1.25 11.49 -2.98
CA VAL A 25 0.23 11.89 -3.96
C VAL A 25 -0.01 13.39 -3.94
N SER A 26 -0.66 13.93 -4.97
CA SER A 26 -0.96 15.36 -5.06
C SER A 26 -1.91 15.83 -3.93
N GLN A 27 -1.85 17.12 -3.59
CA GLN A 27 -2.79 17.71 -2.61
C GLN A 27 -4.26 17.55 -3.02
N PHE A 28 -4.54 17.60 -4.32
CA PHE A 28 -5.89 17.37 -4.85
C PHE A 28 -6.36 15.95 -4.53
N THR A 29 -5.51 14.95 -4.74
CA THR A 29 -5.80 13.55 -4.41
C THR A 29 -6.03 13.36 -2.90
N ILE A 30 -5.24 14.03 -2.05
CA ILE A 30 -5.44 14.00 -0.58
C ILE A 30 -6.82 14.55 -0.21
N TRP A 31 -7.24 15.64 -0.87
CA TRP A 31 -8.55 16.23 -0.63
C TRP A 31 -9.68 15.28 -1.03
N GLU A 32 -9.60 14.62 -2.20
CA GLU A 32 -10.59 13.63 -2.61
C GLU A 32 -10.67 12.43 -1.66
N ILE A 33 -9.53 11.94 -1.16
CA ILE A 33 -9.48 10.85 -0.19
C ILE A 33 -10.21 11.24 1.11
N HIS A 34 -10.04 12.49 1.55
CA HIS A 34 -10.72 13.02 2.73
C HIS A 34 -12.22 13.17 2.51
N GLU A 35 -12.66 13.65 1.34
CA GLU A 35 -14.09 13.73 0.96
C GLU A 35 -14.75 12.35 0.93
N LEU A 36 -14.02 11.31 0.53
CA LEU A 36 -14.47 9.92 0.57
C LEU A 36 -14.50 9.32 2.00
N GLY A 37 -14.08 10.08 3.02
CA GLY A 37 -14.13 9.68 4.42
C GLY A 37 -13.00 8.74 4.86
N TYR A 38 -11.94 8.62 4.07
CA TYR A 38 -10.77 7.82 4.44
C TYR A 38 -9.80 8.67 5.25
N GLU A 39 -9.34 8.13 6.38
CA GLU A 39 -8.21 8.74 7.07
C GLU A 39 -6.89 8.20 6.51
N THR A 40 -5.94 9.09 6.29
CA THR A 40 -4.65 8.78 5.68
C THR A 40 -3.54 8.71 6.73
N LEU A 41 -2.62 7.76 6.54
CA LEU A 41 -1.38 7.74 7.33
C LEU A 41 -0.36 8.67 6.67
N LYS A 42 0.30 9.52 7.47
CA LYS A 42 1.40 10.35 6.96
C LYS A 42 2.55 9.45 6.51
N HIS A 43 2.87 9.50 5.23
CA HIS A 43 4.01 8.79 4.64
C HIS A 43 5.13 9.78 4.32
N LEU A 44 6.38 9.36 4.54
CA LEU A 44 7.54 10.17 4.19
C LEU A 44 7.73 10.16 2.65
N PRO A 45 8.17 11.28 2.05
CA PRO A 45 8.51 11.29 0.63
C PRO A 45 9.58 10.25 0.29
N TYR A 46 9.44 9.60 -0.87
CA TYR A 46 10.46 8.69 -1.43
C TYR A 46 10.92 7.57 -0.50
N SER A 47 9.99 6.98 0.26
CA SER A 47 10.28 5.88 1.21
C SER A 47 9.64 4.56 0.76
N PRO A 48 10.03 3.97 -0.39
CA PRO A 48 9.44 2.73 -0.89
C PRO A 48 9.68 1.54 0.05
N ASP A 49 10.71 1.60 0.90
CA ASP A 49 10.99 0.64 1.96
C ASP A 49 9.93 0.65 3.07
N LEU A 50 9.20 1.76 3.24
CA LEU A 50 8.11 1.91 4.21
C LEU A 50 6.74 1.56 3.61
N SER A 51 6.65 1.43 2.29
CA SER A 51 5.44 1.01 1.59
C SER A 51 5.39 -0.52 1.51
N PRO A 52 4.41 -1.21 2.14
CA PRO A 52 4.29 -2.66 2.05
C PRO A 52 4.06 -3.13 0.60
N THR A 53 3.41 -2.31 -0.21
CA THR A 53 3.13 -2.61 -1.61
C THR A 53 4.43 -2.68 -2.42
N ASP A 54 5.33 -1.73 -2.22
CA ASP A 54 6.60 -1.67 -2.97
C ASP A 54 7.64 -2.63 -2.39
N TYR A 55 7.82 -2.61 -1.06
CA TYR A 55 8.83 -3.42 -0.39
C TYR A 55 8.55 -4.93 -0.48
N HIS A 56 7.29 -5.33 -0.32
CA HIS A 56 6.90 -6.74 -0.23
C HIS A 56 6.17 -7.19 -1.49
N PHE A 57 4.98 -6.64 -1.75
CA PHE A 57 4.08 -7.17 -2.79
C PHE A 57 4.72 -7.15 -4.19
N PHE A 58 5.17 -5.99 -4.66
CA PHE A 58 5.77 -5.86 -5.99
C PHE A 58 7.09 -6.61 -6.10
N LYS A 59 7.91 -6.62 -5.05
CA LYS A 59 9.13 -7.43 -5.02
C LYS A 59 8.85 -8.93 -5.26
N HIS A 60 7.81 -9.48 -4.63
CA HIS A 60 7.39 -10.86 -4.88
C HIS A 60 6.80 -11.05 -6.28
N PHE A 61 6.00 -10.10 -6.75
CA PHE A 61 5.42 -10.14 -8.09
C PHE A 61 6.49 -10.12 -9.18
N GLU A 62 7.49 -9.24 -9.08
CA GLU A 62 8.62 -9.13 -10.00
C GLU A 62 9.41 -10.43 -10.07
N ASN A 63 9.70 -11.04 -8.92
CA ASN A 63 10.38 -12.34 -8.87
C ASN A 63 9.55 -13.43 -9.58
N SER A 64 8.23 -13.45 -9.40
CA SER A 64 7.33 -14.40 -10.05
C SER A 64 7.14 -14.15 -11.56
N SER A 65 7.52 -12.97 -12.04
CA SER A 65 7.32 -12.51 -13.42
C SER A 65 8.62 -12.31 -14.20
N ARG A 66 9.79 -12.50 -13.57
CA ARG A 66 11.11 -12.20 -14.12
C ARG A 66 11.40 -12.87 -15.47
N GLU A 67 10.85 -14.05 -15.72
CA GLU A 67 11.08 -14.83 -16.96
C GLU A 67 9.85 -14.86 -17.88
N LYS A 68 8.80 -14.09 -17.58
CA LYS A 68 7.57 -14.06 -18.36
C LYS A 68 7.63 -12.95 -19.41
N ILE A 69 7.29 -13.29 -20.65
CA ILE A 69 7.14 -12.33 -21.74
C ILE A 69 5.65 -12.17 -22.03
N PHE A 70 5.12 -10.98 -21.78
CA PHE A 70 3.72 -10.66 -22.03
C PHE A 70 3.51 -10.28 -23.50
N ARG A 71 2.72 -11.07 -24.23
CA ARG A 71 2.46 -10.80 -25.67
C ARG A 71 1.39 -9.74 -25.89
N ASN A 72 0.51 -9.56 -24.91
CA ASN A 72 -0.57 -8.58 -24.93
C ASN A 72 -1.00 -8.27 -23.49
N LYS A 73 -1.90 -7.29 -23.33
CA LYS A 73 -2.43 -6.89 -22.02
C LYS A 73 -3.14 -8.03 -21.29
N GLU A 74 -3.88 -8.87 -22.00
CA GLU A 74 -4.67 -9.95 -21.42
C GLU A 74 -3.78 -11.00 -20.74
N ASP A 75 -2.65 -11.33 -21.36
CA ASP A 75 -1.63 -12.22 -20.83
C ASP A 75 -1.02 -11.68 -19.52
N ALA A 76 -0.76 -10.37 -19.48
CA ALA A 76 -0.27 -9.69 -18.27
C ALA A 76 -1.30 -9.71 -17.14
N VAL A 77 -2.57 -9.40 -17.45
CA VAL A 77 -3.68 -9.42 -16.47
C VAL A 77 -3.88 -10.83 -15.92
N ASN A 78 -3.93 -11.85 -16.78
CA ASN A 78 -4.09 -13.23 -16.35
C ASN A 78 -2.93 -13.71 -15.47
N THR A 79 -1.71 -13.28 -15.77
CA THR A 79 -0.55 -13.59 -14.92
C THR A 79 -0.65 -12.92 -13.55
N PHE A 80 -1.08 -11.66 -13.50
CA PHE A 80 -1.27 -10.93 -12.23
C PHE A 80 -2.38 -11.56 -11.39
N VAL A 81 -3.51 -11.93 -12.00
CA VAL A 81 -4.61 -12.65 -11.33
C VAL A 81 -4.13 -14.00 -10.79
N LYS A 82 -3.35 -14.76 -11.56
CA LYS A 82 -2.76 -16.02 -11.06
C LYS A 82 -1.82 -15.79 -9.88
N PHE A 83 -1.02 -14.72 -9.89
CA PHE A 83 -0.14 -14.36 -8.78
C PHE A 83 -0.92 -14.02 -7.50
N ILE A 84 -2.01 -13.25 -7.61
CA ILE A 84 -2.85 -12.90 -6.45
C ILE A 84 -3.52 -14.15 -5.85
N ASN A 85 -3.87 -15.14 -6.67
CA ASN A 85 -4.53 -16.37 -6.25
C ASN A 85 -3.57 -17.53 -5.91
N SER A 86 -2.26 -17.29 -5.97
CA SER A 86 -1.23 -18.29 -5.63
C SER A 86 -0.91 -18.29 -4.15
#